data_AF-A0AAE1FXE7-F1
#
_entry.id   AF-A0AAE1FXE7-F1
#
_cell.length_a   1.000
_cell.length_b   1.000
_cell.length_c   1.000
_cell.angle_alpha   90.00
_cell.angle_beta   90.00
_cell.angle_gamma   90.00
#
_symmetry.space_group_name_H-M   'P 1'
#
loop_
_entity.id
_entity.type
_entity.pdbx_description
1 polymer ?
#
loop_
_entity_poly.entity_id
_entity_poly.type
_entity_poly.pdbx_seq_one_letter_code
_entity_poly.pdbx_strand_id
1 'polypeptide(L)'
;MASLPEASVTPFEPPFTRVGVDNFGSFIVKRARSELKRYGYIFTCFSIRAVHIEVAHTLNTDSFIIALERFMARRGEPKEIWSGNGTNFVGAQKELRNAIQDWNQNQIHEHLLKKEITWKFNPPGASHMGGVWERQIRTIRAVLAGVVKQQIMDDETLVTLMTVVEGIVNSRPITKLSDDPRDDRPLTPNHLQMLRSGPVLPFGRVESKDMYRCRWKQVQYLTDVIWHRWLREYLPTLQECQIWLKQKPNLRIGDLVLVKQENMPRNKWPLGLIVKAYKSVDNLVRSIEVRTTTGTYDRPISKTCVLENANIVENTVN
;
A
#
# COMPACT_ATOMS: atom_id res chain seq x y z
N MET A 1 -16.71 9.77 6.00
CA MET A 1 -15.82 8.98 5.12
C MET A 1 -14.61 9.84 4.77
N ALA A 2 -13.41 9.27 4.69
CA ALA A 2 -12.49 9.80 3.71
C ALA A 2 -13.06 9.39 2.35
N SER A 3 -13.38 10.34 1.47
CA SER A 3 -13.67 10.03 0.07
C SER A 3 -12.60 9.05 -0.40
N LEU A 4 -13.00 7.97 -1.08
CA LEU A 4 -12.02 7.20 -1.83
C LEU A 4 -11.21 8.22 -2.64
N PRO A 5 -9.86 8.14 -2.66
CA PRO A 5 -9.09 9.02 -3.53
C PRO A 5 -9.78 9.05 -4.89
N GLU A 6 -9.92 10.22 -5.52
CA GLU A 6 -10.51 10.33 -6.86
C GLU A 6 -9.83 9.33 -7.83
N ALA A 7 -8.55 9.05 -7.53
CA ALA A 7 -7.74 8.00 -8.10
C ALA A 7 -8.39 6.58 -8.13
N SER A 8 -9.23 6.23 -7.16
CA SER A 8 -9.92 4.94 -7.03
C SER A 8 -11.29 4.89 -7.72
N VAL A 9 -11.81 6.00 -8.27
CA VAL A 9 -13.21 6.11 -8.72
C VAL A 9 -13.34 6.51 -10.19
N THR A 10 -12.25 6.70 -10.93
CA THR A 10 -12.34 7.03 -12.37
C THR A 10 -12.66 5.77 -13.18
N PRO A 11 -13.85 5.70 -13.81
CA PRO A 11 -14.22 4.57 -14.66
C PRO A 11 -13.47 4.63 -16.01
N PHE A 12 -13.44 3.50 -16.73
CA PHE A 12 -12.92 3.37 -18.10
C PHE A 12 -11.40 3.48 -18.29
N GLU A 13 -10.60 3.47 -17.22
CA GLU A 13 -9.15 3.35 -17.33
C GLU A 13 -8.69 1.89 -17.13
N PRO A 14 -7.62 1.44 -17.82
CA PRO A 14 -7.11 0.09 -17.63
C PRO A 14 -6.63 -0.13 -16.19
N PRO A 15 -6.65 -1.39 -15.69
CA PRO A 15 -6.02 -1.74 -14.43
C PRO A 15 -4.60 -1.19 -14.32
N PHE A 16 -4.18 -0.85 -13.11
CA PHE A 16 -2.86 -0.27 -12.80
C PHE A 16 -2.58 1.13 -13.40
N THR A 17 -3.59 1.83 -13.94
CA THR A 17 -3.42 3.24 -14.32
C THR A 17 -3.02 4.13 -13.13
N ARG A 18 -3.54 3.82 -11.94
CA ARG A 18 -3.17 4.47 -10.68
C ARG A 18 -2.81 3.45 -9.64
N VAL A 19 -1.64 3.60 -9.05
CA VAL A 19 -1.04 2.59 -8.18
C VAL A 19 -0.50 3.17 -6.90
N GLY A 20 -0.66 2.42 -5.82
CA GLY A 20 0.10 2.61 -4.59
C GLY A 20 1.25 1.62 -4.56
N VAL A 21 2.46 2.09 -4.22
CA VAL A 21 3.63 1.24 -4.05
C VAL A 21 4.13 1.31 -2.61
N ASP A 22 4.42 0.14 -2.05
CA ASP A 22 5.08 0.01 -0.75
C ASP A 22 6.17 -1.07 -0.81
N ASN A 23 7.12 -1.02 0.11
CA ASN A 23 8.17 -2.02 0.25
C ASN A 23 7.96 -2.89 1.50
N PHE A 24 8.53 -4.08 1.47
CA PHE A 24 8.49 -5.01 2.59
C PHE A 24 9.66 -6.00 2.56
N GLY A 25 9.96 -6.61 3.71
CA GLY A 25 11.15 -7.46 3.90
C GLY A 25 11.92 -7.06 5.17
N SER A 26 13.13 -7.55 5.42
CA SER A 26 14.03 -8.34 4.59
C SER A 26 13.76 -9.85 4.65
N PHE A 27 13.92 -10.52 3.51
CA PHE A 27 13.94 -11.98 3.37
C PHE A 27 15.38 -12.45 3.27
N ILE A 28 15.72 -13.55 3.93
CA ILE A 28 17.05 -14.13 3.82
C ILE A 28 16.99 -15.22 2.76
N VAL A 29 17.75 -15.04 1.68
CA VAL A 29 17.94 -16.06 0.66
C VAL A 29 19.34 -16.63 0.75
N LYS A 30 19.46 -17.94 0.53
CA LYS A 30 20.76 -18.61 0.51
C LYS A 30 21.23 -18.71 -0.93
N ARG A 31 22.36 -18.07 -1.22
CA ARG A 31 23.07 -18.18 -2.50
C ARG A 31 24.39 -18.89 -2.26
N ALA A 32 24.44 -20.17 -2.63
CA ALA A 32 25.56 -21.06 -2.34
C ALA A 32 25.92 -21.08 -0.83
N ARG A 33 27.07 -20.52 -0.45
CA ARG A 33 27.55 -20.46 0.94
C ARG A 33 27.19 -19.16 1.66
N SER A 34 26.56 -18.20 0.97
CA SER A 34 26.26 -16.88 1.51
C SER A 34 24.77 -16.68 1.72
N GLU A 35 24.43 -15.96 2.77
CA GLU A 35 23.08 -15.49 3.04
C GLU A 35 22.98 -14.03 2.60
N LEU A 36 21.99 -13.74 1.75
CA LEU A 36 21.76 -12.42 1.20
C LEU A 36 20.37 -11.95 1.56
N LYS A 37 20.23 -10.64 1.78
CA LYS A 37 18.92 -10.03 1.99
C LYS A 37 18.24 -9.77 0.66
N ARG A 38 16.92 -9.97 0.63
CA ARG A 38 16.01 -9.60 -0.45
C ARG A 38 14.86 -8.79 0.12
N TYR A 39 14.27 -7.96 -0.74
CA TYR A 39 13.15 -7.11 -0.43
C TYR A 39 12.04 -7.37 -1.45
N GLY A 40 10.80 -7.06 -1.08
CA GLY A 40 9.67 -7.09 -1.98
C GLY A 40 9.11 -5.69 -2.17
N TYR A 41 8.61 -5.41 -3.37
CA TYR A 41 7.78 -4.26 -3.70
C TYR A 41 6.36 -4.75 -4.01
N ILE A 42 5.36 -4.12 -3.41
CA ILE A 42 3.94 -4.40 -3.66
C ILE A 42 3.35 -3.19 -4.36
N PHE A 43 2.86 -3.40 -5.57
CA PHE A 43 2.06 -2.43 -6.32
C PHE A 43 0.59 -2.80 -6.17
N THR A 44 -0.23 -1.86 -5.70
CA THR A 44 -1.67 -2.06 -5.56
C THR A 44 -2.41 -1.12 -6.48
N CYS A 45 -3.24 -1.68 -7.35
CA CYS A 45 -4.11 -0.93 -8.24
C CYS A 45 -5.28 -0.30 -7.47
N PHE A 46 -5.53 0.98 -7.69
CA PHE A 46 -6.59 1.69 -6.97
C PHE A 46 -8.01 1.43 -7.49
N SER A 47 -8.17 1.10 -8.78
CA SER A 47 -9.48 0.84 -9.38
C SER A 47 -10.01 -0.55 -9.00
N ILE A 48 -9.23 -1.59 -9.28
CA ILE A 48 -9.66 -2.99 -9.09
C ILE A 48 -9.09 -3.66 -7.83
N ARG A 49 -8.29 -2.93 -7.04
CA ARG A 49 -7.60 -3.44 -5.84
C ARG A 49 -6.67 -4.63 -6.14
N ALA A 50 -6.27 -4.82 -7.38
CA ALA A 50 -5.28 -5.83 -7.77
C ALA A 50 -3.93 -5.56 -7.11
N VAL A 51 -3.19 -6.62 -6.85
CA VAL A 51 -1.84 -6.55 -6.30
C VAL A 51 -0.85 -7.13 -7.32
N HIS A 52 0.33 -6.54 -7.42
CA HIS A 52 1.47 -7.04 -8.17
C HIS A 52 2.71 -7.02 -7.27
N ILE A 53 3.48 -8.10 -7.23
CA ILE A 53 4.62 -8.26 -6.31
C ILE A 53 5.92 -8.44 -7.10
N GLU A 54 6.94 -7.66 -6.77
CA GLU A 54 8.28 -7.76 -7.35
C GLU A 54 9.33 -8.01 -6.29
N VAL A 55 10.29 -8.91 -6.56
CA VAL A 55 11.44 -9.14 -5.68
C VAL A 55 12.60 -8.24 -6.10
N ALA A 56 13.24 -7.61 -5.13
CA ALA A 56 14.38 -6.73 -5.30
C ALA A 56 15.59 -7.23 -4.50
N HIS A 57 16.77 -7.04 -5.05
CA HIS A 57 18.02 -7.53 -4.46
C HIS A 57 18.52 -6.63 -3.31
N THR A 58 18.29 -5.32 -3.42
CA THR A 58 18.63 -4.34 -2.38
C THR A 58 17.49 -3.34 -2.17
N LEU A 59 17.57 -2.56 -1.10
CA LEU A 59 16.61 -1.49 -0.77
C LEU A 59 17.15 -0.13 -1.22
N ASN A 60 17.72 -0.06 -2.42
CA ASN A 60 18.20 1.18 -3.01
C ASN A 60 17.27 1.63 -4.16
N THR A 61 17.54 2.82 -4.68
CA THR A 61 16.83 3.41 -5.82
C THR A 61 16.95 2.55 -7.08
N ASP A 62 18.15 2.05 -7.38
CA ASP A 62 18.44 1.23 -8.57
C ASP A 62 17.58 -0.05 -8.62
N SER A 63 17.60 -0.86 -7.56
CA SER A 63 16.78 -2.06 -7.47
C SER A 63 15.27 -1.77 -7.50
N PHE A 64 14.85 -0.58 -7.06
CA PHE A 64 13.46 -0.16 -7.19
C PHE A 64 13.10 0.21 -8.64
N ILE A 65 13.96 0.94 -9.35
CA ILE A 65 13.74 1.29 -10.76
C ILE A 65 13.61 0.02 -11.60
N ILE A 66 14.51 -0.94 -11.43
CA ILE A 66 14.45 -2.22 -12.16
C ILE A 66 13.14 -2.98 -11.81
N ALA A 67 12.70 -2.94 -10.55
CA ALA A 67 11.41 -3.53 -10.16
C ALA A 67 10.21 -2.81 -10.80
N LEU A 68 10.26 -1.48 -10.87
CA LEU A 68 9.25 -0.66 -11.52
C LEU A 68 9.19 -0.93 -13.03
N GLU A 69 10.33 -1.09 -13.71
CA GLU A 69 10.38 -1.46 -15.13
C GLU A 69 9.72 -2.81 -15.39
N ARG A 70 10.02 -3.83 -14.55
CA ARG A 70 9.36 -5.14 -14.66
C ARG A 70 7.85 -5.05 -14.43
N PHE A 71 7.43 -4.21 -13.49
CA PHE A 71 6.02 -3.93 -13.26
C PHE A 71 5.36 -3.28 -14.50
N MET A 72 5.94 -2.20 -15.03
CA MET A 72 5.40 -1.50 -16.21
C MET A 72 5.37 -2.39 -17.44
N ALA A 73 6.40 -3.22 -17.65
CA ALA A 73 6.46 -4.16 -18.77
C ALA A 73 5.35 -5.24 -18.71
N ARG A 74 4.88 -5.61 -17.51
CA ARG A 74 3.82 -6.64 -17.35
C ARG A 74 2.42 -6.06 -17.20
N ARG A 75 2.27 -4.86 -16.62
CA ARG A 75 0.97 -4.27 -16.24
C ARG A 75 0.62 -3.02 -17.02
N GLY A 76 1.55 -2.46 -17.78
CA GLY A 76 1.42 -1.19 -18.48
C GLY A 76 1.96 0.00 -17.67
N GLU A 77 2.14 1.12 -18.34
CA GLU A 77 2.63 2.36 -17.72
C GLU A 77 1.55 3.02 -16.87
N PRO A 78 1.79 3.27 -15.56
CA PRO A 78 0.85 3.99 -14.72
C PRO A 78 0.85 5.49 -15.07
N LYS A 79 -0.30 6.14 -14.98
CA LYS A 79 -0.40 7.61 -15.01
C LYS A 79 -0.08 8.25 -13.66
N GLU A 80 -0.35 7.53 -12.57
CA GLU A 80 -0.18 8.06 -11.22
C GLU A 80 0.39 7.00 -10.26
N ILE A 81 1.47 7.36 -9.56
CA ILE A 81 2.12 6.51 -8.55
C ILE A 81 2.05 7.22 -7.19
N TRP A 82 1.56 6.50 -6.19
CA TRP A 82 1.53 6.92 -4.79
C TRP A 82 2.54 6.10 -3.98
N SER A 83 3.43 6.76 -3.23
CA SER A 83 4.39 6.07 -2.38
C SER A 83 4.57 6.75 -1.01
N GLY A 84 5.19 6.02 -0.07
CA GLY A 84 5.74 6.64 1.14
C GLY A 84 6.99 7.48 0.86
N ASN A 85 7.48 8.20 1.88
CA ASN A 85 8.68 9.04 1.81
C ASN A 85 10.00 8.25 1.99
N GLY A 86 10.04 7.01 1.52
CA GLY A 86 11.27 6.20 1.56
C GLY A 86 12.35 6.79 0.64
N THR A 87 13.62 6.76 1.06
CA THR A 87 14.74 7.33 0.29
C THR A 87 14.88 6.68 -1.09
N ASN A 88 14.58 5.39 -1.20
CA ASN A 88 14.50 4.64 -2.45
C ASN A 88 13.44 5.21 -3.41
N PHE A 89 12.27 5.60 -2.90
CA PHE A 89 11.18 6.16 -3.70
C PHE A 89 11.46 7.61 -4.11
N VAL A 90 11.98 8.42 -3.18
CA VAL A 90 12.38 9.81 -3.46
C VAL A 90 13.50 9.86 -4.50
N GLY A 91 14.49 8.97 -4.37
CA GLY A 91 15.56 8.82 -5.36
C GLY A 91 15.01 8.44 -6.73
N ALA A 92 14.12 7.46 -6.82
CA ALA A 92 13.60 7.00 -8.10
C ALA A 92 12.74 8.04 -8.80
N GLN A 93 11.90 8.78 -8.06
CA GLN A 93 11.14 9.88 -8.63
C GLN A 93 12.07 10.93 -9.26
N LYS A 94 13.20 11.24 -8.60
CA LYS A 94 14.19 12.18 -9.13
C LYS A 94 14.82 11.67 -10.42
N GLU A 95 15.27 10.41 -10.44
CA GLU A 95 15.86 9.78 -11.64
C GLU A 95 14.88 9.73 -12.81
N LEU A 96 13.64 9.30 -12.57
CA LEU A 96 12.58 9.28 -13.58
C LEU A 96 12.29 10.68 -14.13
N ARG A 97 12.25 11.69 -13.27
CA ARG A 97 12.02 13.08 -13.69
C ARG A 97 13.17 13.58 -14.57
N ASN A 98 14.41 13.30 -14.20
CA ASN A 98 15.58 13.68 -15.00
C ASN A 98 15.54 13.01 -16.38
N ALA A 99 15.29 11.70 -16.42
CA ALA A 99 15.20 10.95 -17.68
C ALA A 99 14.09 11.47 -18.60
N ILE A 100 12.93 11.83 -18.05
CA ILE A 100 11.83 12.44 -18.82
C ILE A 100 12.22 13.84 -19.33
N GLN A 101 12.92 14.64 -18.52
CA GLN A 101 13.39 15.97 -18.92
C GLN A 101 14.42 15.89 -20.06
N ASP A 102 15.42 15.01 -19.92
CA ASP A 102 16.44 14.79 -20.95
C ASP A 102 15.81 14.29 -22.25
N TRP A 103 14.83 13.37 -22.15
CA TRP A 103 14.08 12.89 -23.32
C TRP A 103 13.29 13.99 -24.02
N ASN A 104 12.53 14.78 -23.25
CA ASN A 104 11.70 15.86 -23.79
C ASN A 104 12.54 17.00 -24.39
N GLN A 105 13.74 17.26 -23.86
CA GLN A 105 14.69 18.22 -24.44
C GLN A 105 15.28 17.70 -25.76
N ASN A 106 15.50 16.40 -25.88
CA ASN A 106 16.04 15.78 -27.10
C ASN A 106 14.97 15.57 -28.19
N GLN A 107 13.69 15.42 -27.83
CA GLN A 107 12.57 15.23 -28.76
C GLN A 107 11.61 16.43 -28.76
N ILE A 108 12.08 17.58 -29.23
CA ILE A 108 11.25 18.78 -29.48
C ILE A 108 10.60 18.66 -30.86
N HIS A 109 9.57 17.82 -31.06
CA HIS A 109 8.67 17.95 -32.22
C HIS A 109 7.22 17.60 -31.80
N GLU A 110 6.27 18.44 -32.26
CA GLU A 110 4.92 18.75 -31.78
C GLU A 110 3.92 17.58 -31.55
N HIS A 111 4.33 16.31 -31.65
CA HIS A 111 3.45 15.15 -31.54
C HIS A 111 3.87 14.09 -30.50
N LEU A 112 5.04 14.21 -29.85
CA LEU A 112 5.64 13.15 -29.03
C LEU A 112 6.05 13.57 -27.61
N LEU A 113 5.37 14.56 -27.01
CA LEU A 113 5.52 14.79 -25.56
C LEU A 113 5.03 13.56 -24.79
N LYS A 114 5.94 12.86 -24.12
CA LYS A 114 5.61 11.68 -23.31
C LYS A 114 4.73 12.14 -22.12
N LYS A 115 3.64 11.39 -21.86
CA LYS A 115 2.75 11.65 -20.72
C LYS A 115 3.55 11.57 -19.42
N GLU A 116 3.61 12.66 -18.66
CA GLU A 116 4.27 12.67 -17.36
C GLU A 116 3.55 11.74 -16.37
N ILE A 117 4.30 10.83 -15.74
CA ILE A 117 3.81 10.03 -14.63
C ILE A 117 3.71 10.95 -13.41
N THR A 118 2.49 11.17 -12.91
CA THR A 118 2.28 11.98 -11.71
C THR A 118 2.66 11.16 -10.47
N TRP A 119 3.74 11.57 -9.80
CA TRP A 119 4.18 10.92 -8.56
C TRP A 119 3.75 11.72 -7.34
N LYS A 120 3.03 11.08 -6.41
CA LYS A 120 2.55 11.69 -5.16
C LYS A 120 3.09 10.95 -3.95
N PHE A 121 3.53 11.71 -2.95
CA PHE A 121 3.95 11.14 -1.68
C PHE A 121 2.88 11.30 -0.61
N ASN A 122 2.74 10.27 0.23
CA ASN A 122 1.90 10.37 1.41
C ASN A 122 2.50 11.36 2.42
N PRO A 123 1.67 12.20 3.08
CA PRO A 123 2.15 13.09 4.13
C PRO A 123 2.87 12.32 5.26
N PRO A 124 3.92 12.88 5.88
CA PRO A 124 4.68 12.19 6.93
C PRO A 124 3.79 11.78 8.12
N GLY A 125 3.76 10.48 8.43
CA GLY A 125 2.93 9.92 9.51
C GLY A 125 1.46 9.67 9.13
N ALA A 126 1.10 9.86 7.85
CA ALA A 126 -0.23 9.59 7.31
C ALA A 126 -0.38 8.19 6.71
N SER A 127 0.13 7.18 7.41
CA SER A 127 -0.07 5.74 7.10
C SER A 127 -1.53 5.25 7.23
N HIS A 128 -2.48 6.17 7.32
CA HIS A 128 -3.92 5.93 7.32
C HIS A 128 -4.64 6.62 6.15
N MET A 129 -3.97 7.51 5.41
CA MET A 129 -4.56 8.23 4.28
C MET A 129 -4.75 7.33 3.05
N GLY A 130 -4.04 6.21 2.98
CA GLY A 130 -4.21 5.19 1.94
C GLY A 130 -5.33 4.18 2.21
N GLY A 131 -6.27 4.52 3.10
CA GLY A 131 -7.59 3.87 3.17
C GLY A 131 -7.57 2.34 3.18
N VAL A 132 -8.38 1.74 2.30
CA VAL A 132 -8.59 0.28 2.20
C VAL A 132 -7.34 -0.44 1.67
N TRP A 133 -6.55 0.21 0.81
CA TRP A 133 -5.40 -0.43 0.17
C TRP A 133 -4.20 -0.54 1.13
N GLU A 134 -3.95 0.46 1.99
CA GLU A 134 -2.90 0.38 3.01
C GLU A 134 -3.14 -0.78 3.99
N ARG A 135 -4.40 -0.98 4.38
CA ARG A 135 -4.77 -2.12 5.24
C ARG A 135 -4.48 -3.44 4.56
N GLN A 136 -4.83 -3.55 3.27
CA GLN A 136 -4.57 -4.73 2.48
C GLN A 136 -3.07 -5.03 2.36
N ILE A 137 -2.25 -4.03 1.99
CA ILE A 137 -0.79 -4.16 1.91
C ILE A 137 -0.22 -4.60 3.28
N ARG A 138 -0.71 -4.00 4.37
CA ARG A 138 -0.27 -4.33 5.72
C ARG A 138 -0.55 -5.78 6.09
N THR A 139 -1.74 -6.30 5.76
CA THR A 139 -2.08 -7.71 6.01
C THR A 139 -1.21 -8.64 5.16
N ILE A 140 -1.07 -8.37 3.85
CA ILE A 140 -0.22 -9.18 2.96
C ILE A 140 1.21 -9.24 3.50
N ARG A 141 1.76 -8.08 3.90
CA ARG A 141 3.09 -7.98 4.48
C ARG A 141 3.24 -8.77 5.77
N ALA A 142 2.27 -8.69 6.68
CA ALA A 142 2.31 -9.40 7.95
C ALA A 142 2.32 -10.93 7.74
N VAL A 143 1.48 -11.42 6.83
CA VAL A 143 1.41 -12.83 6.46
C VAL A 143 2.72 -13.29 5.82
N LEU A 144 3.20 -12.58 4.79
CA LEU A 144 4.43 -12.91 4.09
C LEU A 144 5.66 -12.88 5.01
N ALA A 145 5.82 -11.82 5.80
CA ALA A 145 6.95 -11.71 6.72
C ALA A 145 6.96 -12.80 7.78
N GLY A 146 5.78 -13.25 8.24
CA GLY A 146 5.67 -14.31 9.22
C GLY A 146 6.01 -15.70 8.69
N VAL A 147 5.69 -16.00 7.42
CA VAL A 147 5.94 -17.31 6.82
C VAL A 147 7.34 -17.40 6.22
N VAL A 148 7.77 -16.39 5.46
CA VAL A 148 9.04 -16.43 4.73
C VAL A 148 10.25 -16.37 5.67
N LYS A 149 10.15 -15.68 6.83
CA LYS A 149 11.26 -15.60 7.80
C LYS A 149 11.64 -16.95 8.44
N GLN A 150 10.75 -17.94 8.40
CA GLN A 150 10.99 -19.24 9.01
C GLN A 150 11.63 -20.25 8.06
N GLN A 151 11.90 -19.85 6.81
CA GLN A 151 12.37 -20.75 5.76
C GLN A 151 13.60 -20.19 5.07
N ILE A 152 14.53 -21.08 4.73
CA ILE A 152 15.66 -20.75 3.87
C ILE A 152 15.27 -21.14 2.45
N MET A 153 15.35 -20.17 1.53
CA MET A 153 15.04 -20.36 0.11
C MET A 153 16.10 -19.72 -0.76
N ASP A 154 16.17 -20.13 -2.02
CA ASP A 154 16.97 -19.45 -3.03
C ASP A 154 16.15 -18.36 -3.75
N ASP A 155 16.81 -17.60 -4.60
CA ASP A 155 16.20 -16.50 -5.35
C ASP A 155 15.04 -16.99 -6.25
N GLU A 156 15.18 -18.14 -6.90
CA GLU A 156 14.15 -18.72 -7.78
C GLU A 156 12.89 -19.12 -7.00
N THR A 157 13.07 -19.81 -5.87
CA THR A 157 11.97 -20.22 -4.99
C THR A 157 11.24 -19.00 -4.42
N LEU A 158 11.98 -17.95 -4.03
CA LEU A 158 11.37 -16.71 -3.52
C LEU A 158 10.53 -16.00 -4.60
N VAL A 159 11.07 -15.83 -5.81
CA VAL A 159 10.34 -15.20 -6.92
C VAL A 159 9.08 -15.99 -7.27
N THR A 160 9.18 -17.32 -7.31
CA THR A 160 8.05 -18.21 -7.58
C THR A 160 6.98 -18.09 -6.50
N LEU A 161 7.39 -18.13 -5.22
CA LEU A 161 6.47 -17.99 -4.10
C LEU A 161 5.72 -16.65 -4.15
N MET A 162 6.42 -15.55 -4.39
CA MET A 162 5.79 -14.22 -4.50
C MET A 162 4.77 -14.16 -5.65
N THR A 163 5.09 -14.78 -6.78
CA THR A 163 4.18 -14.85 -7.95
C THR A 163 2.92 -15.66 -7.65
N VAL A 164 3.06 -16.79 -6.94
CA VAL A 164 1.91 -17.62 -6.54
C VAL A 164 1.04 -16.89 -5.50
N VAL A 165 1.66 -16.22 -4.53
CA VAL A 165 0.95 -15.43 -3.51
C VAL A 165 0.19 -14.27 -4.15
N GLU A 166 0.78 -13.59 -5.14
CA GLU A 166 0.08 -12.58 -5.93
C GLU A 166 -1.21 -13.16 -6.56
N GLY A 167 -1.11 -14.34 -7.17
CA GLY A 167 -2.25 -15.04 -7.77
C GLY A 167 -3.37 -15.33 -6.77
N ILE A 168 -3.02 -15.78 -5.56
CA ILE A 168 -3.95 -16.07 -4.45
C ILE A 168 -4.62 -14.79 -3.93
N VAL A 169 -3.85 -13.73 -3.72
CA VAL A 169 -4.41 -12.46 -3.26
C VAL A 169 -5.37 -11.90 -4.31
N ASN A 170 -5.06 -12.08 -5.60
CA ASN A 170 -5.90 -11.61 -6.70
C ASN A 170 -7.07 -12.53 -7.05
N SER A 171 -7.15 -13.76 -6.51
CA SER A 171 -8.32 -14.63 -6.65
C SER A 171 -9.41 -14.34 -5.62
N ARG A 172 -9.18 -13.38 -4.72
CA ARG A 172 -10.16 -13.02 -3.69
C ARG A 172 -11.42 -12.36 -4.30
N PRO A 173 -12.61 -12.63 -3.74
CA PRO A 173 -13.84 -11.92 -4.09
C PRO A 173 -13.76 -10.41 -3.83
N ILE A 174 -14.19 -9.59 -4.78
CA ILE A 174 -14.38 -8.13 -4.60
C ILE A 174 -15.84 -7.69 -4.68
N THR A 175 -16.74 -8.52 -5.23
CA THR A 175 -18.18 -8.29 -5.26
C THR A 175 -18.92 -9.27 -4.36
N LYS A 176 -20.17 -8.94 -4.02
CA LYS A 176 -21.12 -9.93 -3.51
C LYS A 176 -21.39 -10.99 -4.59
N LEU A 177 -21.90 -12.13 -4.15
CA LEU A 177 -22.46 -13.12 -5.06
C LEU A 177 -23.64 -12.52 -5.82
N SER A 178 -23.84 -12.95 -7.06
CA SER A 178 -25.05 -12.61 -7.81
C SER A 178 -26.26 -13.26 -7.16
N ASP A 179 -27.41 -12.59 -7.26
CA ASP A 179 -28.70 -13.18 -6.86
C ASP A 179 -29.25 -14.12 -7.96
N ASP A 180 -28.61 -14.19 -9.13
CA ASP A 180 -28.96 -15.15 -10.19
C ASP A 180 -28.44 -16.55 -9.83
N PRO A 181 -29.33 -17.57 -9.74
CA PRO A 181 -28.94 -18.95 -9.43
C PRO A 181 -27.94 -19.58 -10.43
N ARG A 182 -27.77 -18.97 -11.60
CA ARG A 182 -26.84 -19.43 -12.66
C ARG A 182 -25.46 -18.81 -12.55
N ASP A 183 -25.26 -17.81 -11.70
CA ASP A 183 -24.00 -17.10 -11.48
C ASP A 183 -23.55 -17.22 -10.02
N ASP A 184 -22.84 -18.31 -9.74
CA ASP A 184 -22.34 -18.65 -8.41
C ASP A 184 -20.92 -18.12 -8.12
N ARG A 185 -20.40 -17.20 -8.96
CA ARG A 185 -19.00 -16.77 -8.87
C ARG A 185 -18.89 -15.28 -8.58
N PRO A 186 -18.31 -14.88 -7.44
CA PRO A 186 -18.01 -13.48 -7.22
C PRO A 186 -16.91 -13.02 -8.18
N LEU A 187 -16.97 -11.75 -8.57
CA LEU A 187 -15.92 -11.14 -9.37
C LEU A 187 -14.63 -11.02 -8.54
N THR A 188 -13.50 -11.30 -9.16
CA THR A 188 -12.17 -11.24 -8.56
C THR A 188 -11.26 -10.30 -9.34
N PRO A 189 -10.20 -9.75 -8.73
CA PRO A 189 -9.20 -8.98 -9.47
C PRO A 189 -8.56 -9.76 -10.62
N ASN A 190 -8.42 -11.10 -10.51
CA ASN A 190 -7.95 -11.95 -11.60
C ASN A 190 -8.93 -11.97 -12.78
N HIS A 191 -10.25 -11.98 -12.54
CA HIS A 191 -11.23 -11.86 -13.62
C HIS A 191 -11.05 -10.56 -14.40
N LEU A 192 -10.74 -9.46 -13.72
CA LEU A 192 -10.57 -8.16 -14.34
C LEU A 192 -9.20 -7.98 -15.03
N GLN A 193 -8.15 -8.62 -14.53
CA GLN A 193 -6.80 -8.51 -15.10
C GLN A 193 -6.53 -9.54 -16.20
N MET A 194 -6.94 -10.79 -15.99
CA MET A 194 -6.65 -11.90 -16.88
C MET A 194 -7.84 -12.23 -17.79
N LEU A 195 -9.01 -11.60 -17.60
CA LEU A 195 -10.27 -11.94 -18.27
C LEU A 195 -10.69 -13.40 -18.07
N ARG A 196 -10.14 -14.07 -17.05
CA ARG A 196 -10.40 -15.45 -16.67
C ARG A 196 -10.21 -15.62 -15.16
N SER A 197 -10.83 -16.65 -14.60
CA SER A 197 -10.51 -17.07 -13.23
C SER A 197 -9.01 -17.40 -13.15
N GLY A 198 -8.36 -16.96 -12.07
CA GLY A 198 -6.96 -17.30 -11.82
C GLY A 198 -6.72 -18.81 -11.83
N PRO A 199 -5.48 -19.28 -12.06
CA PRO A 199 -5.19 -20.70 -12.14
C PRO A 199 -5.54 -21.39 -10.81
N VAL A 200 -6.53 -22.29 -10.85
CA VAL A 200 -6.76 -23.26 -9.79
C VAL A 200 -5.86 -24.44 -10.14
N LEU A 201 -4.61 -24.41 -9.68
CA LEU A 201 -3.76 -25.59 -9.80
C LEU A 201 -4.07 -26.49 -8.60
N PRO A 202 -4.74 -27.64 -8.77
CA PRO A 202 -4.98 -28.57 -7.69
C PRO A 202 -3.69 -29.36 -7.46
N PHE A 203 -2.65 -28.70 -6.93
CA PHE A 203 -1.52 -29.43 -6.40
C PHE A 203 -2.04 -30.19 -5.20
N GLY A 204 -2.00 -31.52 -5.25
CA GLY A 204 -2.44 -32.38 -4.15
C GLY A 204 -1.77 -31.95 -2.84
N ARG A 205 -2.44 -32.24 -1.70
CA ARG A 205 -2.01 -31.80 -0.36
C ARG A 205 -0.54 -32.15 -0.13
N VAL A 206 0.33 -31.14 -0.06
CA VAL A 206 1.76 -31.33 0.18
C VAL A 206 2.01 -31.46 1.68
N GLU A 207 2.55 -32.59 2.12
CA GLU A 207 2.90 -32.79 3.52
C GLU A 207 4.19 -32.04 3.90
N SER A 208 4.32 -31.61 5.16
CA SER A 208 5.52 -30.91 5.66
C SER A 208 6.82 -31.71 5.45
N LYS A 209 6.74 -33.04 5.39
CA LYS A 209 7.88 -33.95 5.17
C LYS A 209 8.47 -33.84 3.76
N ASP A 210 7.65 -33.44 2.79
CA ASP A 210 8.04 -33.33 1.38
C ASP A 210 8.73 -32.00 1.04
N MET A 211 8.64 -31.02 1.95
CA MET A 211 9.20 -29.67 1.79
C MET A 211 10.70 -29.67 1.51
N TYR A 212 11.46 -30.57 2.16
CA TYR A 212 12.92 -30.59 2.08
C TYR A 212 13.47 -31.40 0.89
N ARG A 213 12.61 -32.10 0.15
CA ARG A 213 13.02 -32.97 -0.97
C ARG A 213 12.96 -32.29 -2.32
N CYS A 214 11.99 -31.38 -2.52
CA CYS A 214 11.77 -30.73 -3.81
C CYS A 214 11.38 -29.26 -3.61
N ARG A 215 12.10 -28.33 -4.26
CA ARG A 215 11.85 -26.88 -4.13
C ARG A 215 10.43 -26.48 -4.52
N TRP A 216 9.87 -27.06 -5.57
CA TRP A 216 8.48 -26.77 -5.96
C TRP A 216 7.47 -27.21 -4.89
N LYS A 217 7.72 -28.32 -4.19
CA LYS A 217 6.89 -28.77 -3.06
C LYS A 217 7.02 -27.82 -1.86
N GLN A 218 8.21 -27.26 -1.63
CA GLN A 218 8.40 -26.19 -0.65
C GLN A 218 7.54 -24.98 -0.97
N VAL A 219 7.51 -24.52 -2.23
CA VAL A 219 6.64 -23.42 -2.66
C VAL A 219 5.18 -23.75 -2.39
N GLN A 220 4.70 -24.94 -2.77
CA GLN A 220 3.30 -25.35 -2.55
C GLN A 220 2.92 -25.37 -1.07
N TYR A 221 3.76 -25.99 -0.23
CA TYR A 221 3.52 -26.01 1.21
C TYR A 221 3.46 -24.61 1.82
N LEU A 222 4.41 -23.73 1.46
CA LEU A 222 4.41 -22.35 1.97
C LEU A 222 3.22 -21.56 1.45
N THR A 223 2.81 -21.82 0.23
CA THR A 223 1.61 -21.25 -0.38
C THR A 223 0.36 -21.63 0.43
N ASP A 224 0.20 -22.90 0.80
CA ASP A 224 -0.90 -23.37 1.64
C ASP A 224 -0.87 -22.68 3.01
N VAL A 225 0.30 -22.60 3.65
CA VAL A 225 0.44 -21.92 4.96
C VAL A 225 0.05 -20.44 4.84
N ILE A 226 0.50 -19.76 3.79
CA ILE A 226 0.15 -18.37 3.50
C ILE A 226 -1.34 -18.23 3.28
N TRP A 227 -1.97 -19.13 2.53
CA TRP A 227 -3.41 -19.11 2.27
C TRP A 227 -4.23 -19.21 3.57
N HIS A 228 -3.94 -20.19 4.42
CA HIS A 228 -4.64 -20.36 5.70
C HIS A 228 -4.46 -19.15 6.62
N ARG A 229 -3.23 -18.62 6.68
CA ARG A 229 -2.92 -17.44 7.49
C ARG A 229 -3.56 -16.18 6.93
N TRP A 230 -3.58 -16.03 5.61
CA TRP A 230 -4.26 -14.96 4.89
C TRP A 230 -5.75 -14.96 5.22
N LEU A 231 -6.46 -16.09 5.11
CA LEU A 231 -7.88 -16.17 5.48
C LEU A 231 -8.12 -15.73 6.93
N ARG A 232 -7.30 -16.23 7.86
CA ARG A 232 -7.43 -15.90 9.29
C ARG A 232 -7.17 -14.43 9.61
N GLU A 233 -6.22 -13.79 8.93
CA GLU A 233 -5.86 -12.38 9.18
C GLU A 233 -6.67 -11.40 8.33
N TYR A 234 -7.15 -11.81 7.15
CA TYR A 234 -7.89 -10.95 6.21
C TYR A 234 -9.39 -10.93 6.50
N LEU A 235 -10.03 -12.08 6.75
CA LEU A 235 -11.49 -12.13 6.95
C LEU A 235 -11.98 -11.25 8.10
N PRO A 236 -11.30 -11.18 9.27
CA PRO A 236 -11.71 -10.26 10.34
C PRO A 236 -11.67 -8.80 9.90
N THR A 237 -10.72 -8.41 9.03
CA THR A 237 -10.65 -7.03 8.54
C THR A 237 -11.82 -6.63 7.64
N LEU A 238 -12.54 -7.61 7.06
CA LEU A 238 -13.79 -7.36 6.34
C LEU A 238 -14.95 -7.12 7.30
N GLN A 239 -14.98 -7.84 8.44
CA GLN A 239 -16.00 -7.72 9.48
C GLN A 239 -15.80 -6.48 10.37
N GLU A 240 -14.55 -6.13 10.67
CA GLU A 240 -14.14 -4.94 11.44
C GLU A 240 -14.26 -3.62 10.67
N CYS A 241 -15.05 -3.57 9.58
CA CYS A 241 -15.52 -2.29 9.06
C CYS A 241 -16.41 -1.63 10.13
N GLN A 242 -15.80 -1.05 11.17
CA GLN A 242 -16.41 -0.12 12.09
C GLN A 242 -16.83 1.09 11.27
N ILE A 243 -18.07 1.01 10.81
CA ILE A 243 -18.81 2.14 10.27
C ILE A 243 -18.73 3.20 11.37
N TRP A 244 -18.06 4.32 11.07
CA TRP A 244 -18.09 5.51 11.92
C TRP A 244 -19.52 6.04 11.89
N LEU A 245 -20.39 5.49 12.74
CA LEU A 245 -21.81 5.81 12.81
C LEU A 245 -22.08 7.22 13.35
N LYS A 246 -21.05 7.91 13.88
CA LYS A 246 -21.16 9.27 14.43
C LYS A 246 -20.19 10.22 13.73
N GLN A 247 -20.73 11.23 13.04
CA GLN A 247 -19.95 12.37 12.56
C GLN A 247 -19.40 13.16 13.76
N LYS A 248 -18.12 13.53 13.70
CA LYS A 248 -17.50 14.48 14.62
C LYS A 248 -17.29 15.83 13.90
N PRO A 249 -17.37 16.97 14.60
CA PRO A 249 -17.12 18.28 14.01
C PRO A 249 -15.69 18.36 13.43
N ASN A 250 -15.55 19.06 12.31
CA ASN A 250 -14.25 19.32 11.67
C ASN A 250 -13.35 20.16 12.57
N LEU A 251 -12.04 19.89 12.50
CA LEU A 251 -11.00 20.70 13.13
C LEU A 251 -10.94 22.10 12.51
N ARG A 252 -10.74 23.11 13.35
CA ARG A 252 -10.66 24.52 12.97
C ARG A 252 -9.28 25.09 13.25
N ILE A 253 -8.98 26.19 12.56
CA ILE A 253 -7.79 27.00 12.85
C ILE A 253 -7.91 27.51 14.28
N GLY A 254 -6.85 27.37 15.07
CA GLY A 254 -6.83 27.75 16.48
C GLY A 254 -7.17 26.64 17.47
N ASP A 255 -7.65 25.47 17.02
CA ASP A 255 -7.91 24.35 17.94
C ASP A 255 -6.59 23.83 18.54
N LEU A 256 -6.63 23.54 19.84
CA LEU A 256 -5.52 22.93 20.57
C LEU A 256 -5.63 21.40 20.48
N VAL A 257 -4.60 20.76 19.91
CA VAL A 257 -4.57 19.32 19.68
C VAL A 257 -3.34 18.66 20.28
N LEU A 258 -3.49 17.43 20.76
CA LEU A 258 -2.38 16.54 21.09
C LEU A 258 -1.90 15.83 19.82
N VAL A 259 -0.59 15.89 19.56
CA VAL A 259 0.02 15.29 18.37
C VAL A 259 0.56 13.88 18.69
N LYS A 260 -0.07 12.84 18.16
CA LYS A 260 0.38 11.45 18.38
C LYS A 260 1.73 11.19 17.70
N GLN A 261 2.79 11.06 18.49
CA GLN A 261 4.13 10.68 18.06
C GLN A 261 4.49 9.29 18.61
N GLU A 262 5.06 8.41 17.78
CA GLU A 262 5.28 7.00 18.14
C GLU A 262 6.47 6.78 19.10
N ASN A 263 7.42 7.71 19.17
CA ASN A 263 8.67 7.58 19.94
C ASN A 263 8.82 8.62 21.06
N MET A 264 7.74 8.95 21.78
CA MET A 264 7.81 9.91 22.89
C MET A 264 8.14 9.23 24.23
N PRO A 265 9.02 9.84 25.06
CA PRO A 265 9.28 9.34 26.40
C PRO A 265 8.01 9.44 27.26
N ARG A 266 7.92 8.56 28.26
CA ARG A 266 6.82 8.52 29.24
C ARG A 266 6.59 9.92 29.84
N ASN A 267 5.33 10.30 30.04
CA ASN A 267 4.87 11.59 30.61
C ASN A 267 5.08 12.84 29.74
N LYS A 268 5.40 12.72 28.44
CA LYS A 268 5.36 13.88 27.53
C LYS A 268 4.11 13.88 26.64
N TRP A 269 3.38 14.98 26.68
CA TRP A 269 2.16 15.22 25.89
C TRP A 269 2.42 16.36 24.90
N PRO A 270 2.80 16.07 23.64
CA PRO A 270 3.11 17.11 22.67
C PRO A 270 1.84 17.84 22.25
N LEU A 271 1.73 19.09 22.69
CA LEU A 271 0.68 20.01 22.30
C LEU A 271 1.02 20.68 20.98
N GLY A 272 0.01 20.90 20.16
CA GLY A 272 0.10 21.60 18.90
C GLY A 272 -1.11 22.49 18.68
N LEU A 273 -0.88 23.66 18.10
CA LEU A 273 -1.93 24.58 17.67
C LEU A 273 -2.14 24.42 16.16
N ILE A 274 -3.38 24.27 15.72
CA ILE A 274 -3.70 24.22 14.30
C ILE A 274 -3.53 25.61 13.69
N VAL A 275 -2.59 25.75 12.74
CA VAL A 275 -2.32 27.00 12.01
C VAL A 275 -3.11 27.04 10.70
N LYS A 276 -3.21 25.90 10.01
CA LYS A 276 -4.05 25.76 8.81
C LYS A 276 -4.76 24.41 8.80
N ALA A 277 -5.97 24.40 8.26
CA ALA A 277 -6.75 23.19 8.03
C ALA A 277 -7.02 23.06 6.52
N TYR A 278 -6.50 22.00 5.91
CA TYR A 278 -6.71 21.72 4.49
C TYR A 278 -8.01 20.95 4.31
N LYS A 279 -9.01 21.64 3.76
CA LYS A 279 -10.30 21.04 3.39
C LYS A 279 -10.15 20.31 2.06
N SER A 280 -10.76 19.15 1.98
CA SER A 280 -10.90 18.40 0.73
C SER A 280 -12.18 18.83 -0.01
N VAL A 281 -12.42 18.25 -1.20
CA VAL A 281 -13.53 18.60 -2.11
C VAL A 281 -14.91 18.44 -1.46
N ASP A 282 -15.03 17.55 -0.46
CA ASP A 282 -16.24 17.31 0.32
C ASP A 282 -16.34 18.17 1.59
N ASN A 283 -15.57 19.27 1.68
CA ASN A 283 -15.49 20.17 2.84
C ASN A 283 -15.04 19.53 4.16
N LEU A 284 -14.51 18.30 4.13
CA LEU A 284 -13.94 17.63 5.30
C LEU A 284 -12.44 17.91 5.43
N VAL A 285 -11.98 18.13 6.66
CA VAL A 285 -10.55 18.36 6.96
C VAL A 285 -9.85 17.01 7.12
N ARG A 286 -8.80 16.76 6.34
CA ARG A 286 -8.03 15.49 6.38
C ARG A 286 -6.57 15.66 6.75
N SER A 287 -6.00 16.82 6.42
CA SER A 287 -4.66 17.24 6.78
C SER A 287 -4.70 18.62 7.43
N ILE A 288 -3.80 18.83 8.37
CA ILE A 288 -3.66 20.06 9.15
C ILE A 288 -2.18 20.42 9.27
N GLU A 289 -1.91 21.72 9.22
CA GLU A 289 -0.61 22.29 9.55
C GLU A 289 -0.62 22.64 11.05
N VAL A 290 0.21 21.96 11.83
CA VAL A 290 0.25 22.08 13.30
C VAL A 290 1.56 22.68 13.74
N ARG A 291 1.49 23.74 14.54
CA ARG A 291 2.64 24.36 15.19
C ARG A 291 2.81 23.78 16.59
N THR A 292 3.93 23.12 16.83
CA THR A 292 4.36 22.63 18.14
C THR A 292 5.51 23.50 18.67
N THR A 293 5.99 23.20 19.88
CA THR A 293 7.16 23.89 20.48
C THR A 293 8.45 23.72 19.69
N THR A 294 8.55 22.70 18.84
CA THR A 294 9.76 22.37 18.07
C THR A 294 9.71 22.84 16.62
N GLY A 295 8.56 23.30 16.13
CA GLY A 295 8.38 23.75 14.75
C GLY A 295 6.97 23.51 14.22
N THR A 296 6.78 23.82 12.93
CA THR A 296 5.50 23.62 12.24
C THR A 296 5.60 22.38 11.35
N TYR A 297 4.60 21.50 11.43
CA TYR A 297 4.56 20.23 10.69
C TYR A 297 3.18 19.98 10.10
N ASP A 298 3.15 19.44 8.88
CA ASP A 298 1.92 18.88 8.31
C ASP A 298 1.64 17.49 8.90
N ARG A 299 0.41 17.31 9.40
CA ARG A 299 -0.04 16.07 10.01
C ARG A 299 -1.45 15.67 9.54
N PRO A 300 -1.71 14.36 9.42
CA PRO A 300 -3.06 13.85 9.20
C PRO A 300 -3.89 13.98 10.48
N ILE A 301 -5.20 14.23 10.35
CA ILE A 301 -6.11 14.35 11.50
C ILE A 301 -6.15 13.09 12.38
N SER A 302 -5.86 11.92 11.82
CA SER A 302 -5.82 10.64 12.53
C SER A 302 -4.68 10.53 13.54
N LYS A 303 -3.65 11.38 13.42
CA LYS A 303 -2.52 11.47 14.35
C LYS A 303 -2.68 12.65 15.30
N THR A 304 -3.86 13.25 15.40
CA THR A 304 -4.14 14.36 16.32
C THR A 304 -5.42 14.10 17.12
N CYS A 305 -5.43 14.53 18.38
CA CYS A 305 -6.60 14.44 19.24
C CYS A 305 -6.97 15.83 19.76
N VAL A 306 -8.22 16.24 19.58
CA VAL A 306 -8.74 17.49 20.17
C VAL A 306 -8.81 17.32 21.68
N LEU A 307 -8.32 18.30 22.42
CA LEU A 307 -8.48 18.32 23.87
C LEU A 307 -9.92 18.68 24.22
N GLU A 308 -10.54 17.91 25.10
CA GLU A 308 -11.99 17.92 25.37
C GLU A 308 -12.54 19.27 25.91
N ASN A 309 -11.69 20.27 26.21
CA ASN A 309 -12.11 21.54 26.84
C ASN A 309 -11.54 22.82 26.19
N ALA A 310 -11.11 22.83 24.92
CA ALA A 310 -10.54 24.06 24.31
C ALA A 310 -11.55 25.21 24.05
N ASN A 311 -12.86 25.00 24.30
CA ASN A 311 -13.91 26.01 24.08
C ASN A 311 -14.45 26.68 25.36
N ILE A 312 -13.82 26.48 26.52
CA ILE A 312 -14.17 27.25 27.72
C ILE A 312 -13.28 28.49 27.79
N VAL A 313 -13.58 29.48 26.95
CA VAL A 313 -13.34 30.88 27.31
C VAL A 313 -14.71 31.52 27.34
N GLU A 314 -15.45 31.23 28.41
CA GLU A 314 -16.52 32.13 28.82
C GLU A 314 -15.85 33.45 29.16
N ASN A 315 -16.17 34.49 28.38
CA ASN A 315 -15.96 35.87 28.76
C ASN A 315 -16.63 36.10 30.12
N THR A 316 -15.86 36.00 31.19
CA THR A 316 -16.18 36.64 32.47
C THR A 316 -15.02 37.58 32.78
N VAL A 317 -15.14 38.79 32.25
CA VAL A 317 -14.44 39.96 32.77
C VAL A 317 -15.51 41.02 33.01
N ASN A 318 -15.77 41.22 34.31
CA ASN A 318 -16.38 42.35 35.02
C ASN A 318 -17.74 42.90 34.57
#